data_AF-A0A382IZ83-F1
#
_entry.id   AF-A0A382IZ83-F1
#
_cell.length_a   1.000
_cell.length_b   1.000
_cell.length_c   1.000
_cell.angle_alpha   90.00
_cell.angle_beta   90.00
_cell.angle_gamma   90.00
#
_symmetry.space_group_name_H-M   'P 1'
#
loop_
_entity.id
_entity.type
_entity.pdbx_description
1 polymer ?
#
loop_
_entity_poly.entity_id
_entity_poly.type
_entity_poly.pdbx_seq_one_letter_code
_entity_poly.pdbx_strand_id
1 'polypeptide(L)'
;MRINSNVSALNTHRNMTTTSNLQAKNLEKLSSGLDINRGADGPAKLQISEQLRAQTAGLKQAIDNSEMAVSVMQTAEAALDEVNRALVQARQLAVHAANTGTNDEFMQLADQQELNNILHQINTIAKNTQYGKKFLLDGSRSGNGITTGANLEFVSGGTQAKSSGPGGHAINITKAATRS
;
A
#
# COMPACT_ATOMS: atom_id res chain seq x y z
N MET A 1 -35.58 64.30 -37.68
CA MET A 1 -34.58 63.89 -36.66
C MET A 1 -35.18 64.10 -35.28
N ARG A 2 -35.24 63.07 -34.41
CA ARG A 2 -35.82 63.18 -33.06
C ARG A 2 -34.72 63.60 -32.08
N ILE A 3 -34.89 64.76 -31.44
CA ILE A 3 -33.94 65.36 -30.50
C ILE A 3 -33.90 64.60 -29.15
N ASN A 4 -34.93 63.82 -28.84
CA ASN A 4 -35.10 63.16 -27.54
C ASN A 4 -34.37 61.80 -27.41
N SER A 5 -33.83 61.23 -28.50
CA SER A 5 -33.13 59.94 -28.45
C SER A 5 -31.84 60.00 -29.27
N ASN A 6 -30.69 59.98 -28.60
CA ASN A 6 -29.39 59.91 -29.27
C ASN A 6 -28.99 58.45 -29.50
N VAL A 7 -29.48 57.89 -30.61
CA VAL A 7 -29.21 56.50 -31.03
C VAL A 7 -27.72 56.23 -31.25
N SER A 8 -26.94 57.23 -31.72
CA SER A 8 -25.50 57.10 -31.89
C SER A 8 -24.78 56.95 -30.55
N ALA A 9 -25.11 57.78 -29.56
CA ALA A 9 -24.57 57.65 -28.20
C ALA A 9 -24.95 56.31 -27.54
N LEU A 10 -26.19 55.85 -27.75
CA LEU A 10 -26.67 54.57 -27.23
C LEU A 10 -25.96 53.36 -27.85
N ASN A 11 -25.58 53.47 -29.14
CA ASN A 11 -24.79 52.44 -29.81
C ASN A 11 -23.33 52.45 -29.32
N THR A 12 -22.72 53.63 -29.20
CA THR A 12 -21.37 53.79 -28.63
C THR A 12 -21.30 53.26 -27.19
N HIS A 13 -22.32 53.51 -26.37
CA HIS A 13 -22.39 52.99 -25.01
C HIS A 13 -22.49 51.46 -25.00
N ARG A 14 -23.33 50.84 -25.83
CA ARG A 14 -23.41 49.37 -25.95
C ARG A 14 -22.08 48.74 -26.37
N ASN A 15 -21.38 49.36 -27.32
CA ASN A 15 -20.05 48.89 -27.74
C ASN A 15 -19.02 49.05 -26.62
N MET A 16 -19.01 50.18 -25.93
CA MET A 16 -18.14 50.40 -24.76
C MET A 16 -18.39 49.35 -23.67
N THR A 17 -19.65 49.08 -23.30
CA THR A 17 -19.99 48.04 -22.31
C THR A 17 -19.48 46.66 -22.74
N THR A 18 -19.63 46.32 -24.03
CA THR A 18 -19.11 45.04 -24.57
C THR A 18 -17.60 44.97 -24.46
N THR A 19 -16.88 46.03 -24.84
CA THR A 19 -15.42 46.11 -24.74
C THR A 19 -14.94 46.03 -23.29
N SER A 20 -15.57 46.75 -22.37
CA SER A 20 -15.24 46.70 -20.94
C SER A 20 -15.42 45.28 -20.37
N ASN A 21 -16.49 44.58 -20.75
CA ASN A 21 -16.73 43.19 -20.34
C ASN A 21 -15.66 42.23 -20.89
N LEU A 22 -15.25 42.40 -22.16
CA LEU A 22 -14.16 41.60 -22.75
C LEU A 22 -12.81 41.87 -22.06
N GLN A 23 -12.51 43.13 -21.76
CA GLN A 23 -11.30 43.51 -21.05
C GLN A 23 -11.27 42.92 -19.63
N ALA A 24 -12.39 42.93 -18.91
CA ALA A 24 -12.51 42.30 -17.60
C ALA A 24 -12.23 40.78 -17.67
N LYS A 25 -12.76 40.06 -18.67
CA LYS A 25 -12.47 38.64 -18.88
C LYS A 25 -10.99 38.36 -19.17
N ASN A 26 -10.36 39.20 -19.99
CA ASN A 26 -8.93 39.05 -20.29
C ASN A 26 -8.07 39.29 -19.04
N LEU A 27 -8.43 40.26 -18.21
CA LEU A 27 -7.78 40.48 -16.92
C LEU A 27 -7.98 39.30 -15.95
N GLU A 28 -9.16 38.68 -15.93
CA GLU A 28 -9.43 37.46 -15.15
C GLU A 28 -8.53 36.28 -15.59
N LYS A 29 -8.38 36.06 -16.90
CA LYS A 29 -7.46 35.05 -17.46
C LYS A 29 -6.00 35.36 -17.15
N LEU A 30 -5.59 36.62 -17.27
CA LEU A 30 -4.22 37.02 -16.97
C LEU A 30 -3.90 36.86 -15.47
N SER A 31 -4.84 37.23 -14.59
CA SER A 31 -4.65 37.13 -13.13
C SER A 31 -4.67 35.70 -12.61
N SER A 32 -5.43 34.80 -13.26
CA SER A 32 -5.49 33.37 -12.89
C SER A 32 -4.39 32.54 -13.55
N GLY A 33 -3.84 32.99 -14.68
CA GLY A 33 -2.93 32.22 -15.51
C GLY A 33 -3.60 31.04 -16.23
N LEU A 34 -4.93 30.92 -16.16
CA LEU A 34 -5.70 29.85 -16.76
C LEU A 34 -6.49 30.38 -17.96
N ASP A 35 -6.45 29.64 -19.07
CA ASP A 35 -7.23 30.00 -20.25
C ASP A 35 -8.75 29.74 -20.06
N ILE A 36 -9.12 28.86 -19.11
CA ILE A 36 -10.52 28.50 -18.82
C ILE A 36 -10.80 28.76 -17.35
N ASN A 37 -11.56 29.81 -17.05
CA ASN A 37 -11.94 30.18 -15.68
C ASN A 37 -13.42 29.95 -15.38
N ARG A 38 -14.27 29.96 -16.41
CA ARG A 38 -15.73 29.80 -16.27
C ARG A 38 -16.24 28.70 -17.17
N GLY A 39 -17.27 27.99 -16.71
CA GLY A 39 -17.98 26.98 -17.53
C GLY A 39 -18.57 27.55 -18.82
N ALA A 40 -18.80 28.87 -18.88
CA ALA A 40 -19.26 29.57 -20.07
C ALA A 40 -18.20 29.70 -21.19
N ASP A 41 -16.90 29.58 -20.87
CA ASP A 41 -15.82 29.68 -21.87
C ASP A 41 -15.60 28.36 -22.63
N GLY A 42 -16.13 27.25 -22.11
CA GLY A 42 -16.08 25.92 -22.73
C GLY A 42 -16.41 24.81 -21.74
N PRO A 43 -17.69 24.38 -21.62
CA PRO A 43 -18.11 23.45 -20.58
C PRO A 43 -17.42 22.08 -20.70
N ALA A 44 -17.19 21.58 -21.92
CA ALA A 44 -16.47 20.32 -22.15
C ALA A 44 -14.98 20.42 -21.76
N LYS A 45 -14.32 21.54 -22.08
CA LYS A 45 -12.91 21.73 -21.73
C LYS A 45 -12.72 21.90 -20.22
N LEU A 46 -13.63 22.60 -19.55
CA LEU A 46 -13.65 22.71 -18.09
C LEU A 46 -13.87 21.34 -17.42
N GLN A 47 -14.78 20.53 -17.96
CA GLN A 47 -15.06 19.19 -17.42
C GLN A 47 -13.83 18.28 -17.53
N ILE A 48 -13.12 18.30 -18.67
CA ILE A 48 -11.86 17.56 -18.84
C ILE A 48 -10.78 18.09 -17.87
N SER A 49 -10.63 19.41 -17.72
CA SER A 49 -9.62 19.97 -16.80
C SER A 49 -9.88 19.60 -15.35
N GLU A 50 -11.15 19.58 -14.91
CA GLU A 50 -11.50 19.15 -13.56
C GLU A 50 -11.34 17.65 -13.37
N GLN A 51 -11.62 16.84 -14.40
CA GLN A 51 -11.31 15.41 -14.37
C GLN A 51 -9.80 15.15 -14.24
N LEU A 52 -8.97 15.87 -15.00
CA LEU A 52 -7.51 15.78 -14.89
C LEU A 52 -7.00 16.28 -13.54
N ARG A 53 -7.59 17.35 -13.00
CA ARG A 53 -7.28 17.86 -11.65
C ARG A 53 -7.60 16.81 -10.58
N ALA A 54 -8.78 16.17 -10.68
CA ALA A 54 -9.18 15.09 -9.78
C ALA A 54 -8.25 13.87 -9.90
N GLN A 55 -7.89 13.47 -11.12
CA GLN A 55 -6.92 12.40 -11.36
C GLN A 55 -5.55 12.75 -10.77
N THR A 56 -5.08 13.98 -10.96
CA THR A 56 -3.79 14.44 -10.41
C THR A 56 -3.79 14.39 -8.88
N ALA A 57 -4.87 14.83 -8.24
CA ALA A 57 -5.03 14.71 -6.79
C ALA A 57 -5.06 13.23 -6.33
N GLY A 58 -5.78 12.37 -7.08
CA GLY A 58 -5.83 10.93 -6.83
C GLY A 58 -4.47 10.26 -6.97
N LEU A 59 -3.72 10.58 -8.03
CA LEU A 59 -2.37 10.07 -8.26
C LEU A 59 -1.40 10.53 -7.18
N LYS A 60 -1.48 11.80 -6.75
CA LYS A 60 -0.66 12.30 -5.64
C LYS A 60 -0.91 11.50 -4.36
N GLN A 61 -2.18 11.29 -4.01
CA GLN A 61 -2.52 10.45 -2.85
C GLN A 61 -2.05 9.00 -3.02
N ALA A 62 -2.12 8.45 -4.24
CA ALA A 62 -1.62 7.10 -4.52
C ALA A 62 -0.10 6.99 -4.37
N ILE A 63 0.65 8.03 -4.75
CA ILE A 63 2.09 8.14 -4.52
C ILE A 63 2.37 8.17 -3.01
N ASP A 64 1.72 9.07 -2.27
CA ASP A 64 1.90 9.16 -0.80
C ASP A 64 1.56 7.83 -0.11
N ASN A 65 0.51 7.13 -0.57
CA ASN A 65 0.14 5.80 -0.09
C ASN A 65 1.20 4.74 -0.41
N SER A 66 1.83 4.82 -1.59
CA SER A 66 2.90 3.91 -2.01
C SER A 66 4.16 4.13 -1.17
N GLU A 67 4.52 5.38 -0.90
CA GLU A 67 5.64 5.73 0.00
C GLU A 67 5.39 5.20 1.41
N MET A 68 4.17 5.34 1.94
CA MET A 68 3.80 4.72 3.22
C MET A 68 3.94 3.19 3.17
N ALA A 69 3.50 2.54 2.09
CA ALA A 69 3.66 1.09 1.93
C ALA A 69 5.14 0.67 1.92
N VAL A 70 6.01 1.43 1.24
CA VAL A 70 7.46 1.21 1.25
C VAL A 70 8.02 1.34 2.67
N SER A 71 7.62 2.36 3.43
CA SER A 71 8.10 2.53 4.81
C SER A 71 7.69 1.37 5.74
N VAL A 72 6.49 0.82 5.54
CA VAL A 72 6.02 -0.39 6.25
C VAL A 72 6.87 -1.60 5.86
N MET A 73 7.14 -1.78 4.57
CA MET A 73 7.98 -2.88 4.08
C MET A 73 9.40 -2.79 4.63
N GLN A 74 10.02 -1.61 4.63
CA GLN A 74 11.35 -1.40 5.19
C GLN A 74 11.41 -1.73 6.69
N THR A 75 10.35 -1.38 7.45
CA THR A 75 10.26 -1.73 8.87
C THR A 75 10.18 -3.25 9.06
N ALA A 76 9.39 -3.93 8.23
CA ALA A 76 9.30 -5.39 8.26
C ALA A 76 10.62 -6.05 7.83
N GLU A 77 11.28 -5.54 6.79
CA GLU A 77 12.55 -6.05 6.28
C GLU A 77 13.66 -5.92 7.33
N ALA A 78 13.79 -4.77 7.99
CA ALA A 78 14.76 -4.58 9.07
C ALA A 78 14.55 -5.55 10.23
N ALA A 79 13.28 -5.83 10.58
CA ALA A 79 12.96 -6.82 11.61
C ALA A 79 13.27 -8.26 11.15
N LEU A 80 13.00 -8.61 9.89
CA LEU A 80 13.34 -9.90 9.33
C LEU A 80 14.85 -10.12 9.20
N ASP A 81 15.62 -9.07 8.98
CA ASP A 81 17.08 -9.13 8.98
C ASP A 81 17.63 -9.49 10.37
N GLU A 82 17.02 -8.98 11.45
CA GLU A 82 17.33 -9.40 12.82
C GLU A 82 16.96 -10.88 13.07
N VAL A 83 15.78 -11.32 12.59
CA VAL A 83 15.39 -12.74 12.65
C VAL A 83 16.39 -13.61 11.89
N ASN A 84 16.85 -13.18 10.72
CA ASN A 84 17.84 -13.89 9.93
C ASN A 84 19.17 -14.04 10.68
N ARG A 85 19.68 -12.97 11.31
CA ARG A 85 20.87 -13.03 12.17
C ARG A 85 20.70 -14.03 13.32
N ALA A 86 19.55 -14.00 14.00
CA ALA A 86 19.23 -14.92 15.08
C ALA A 86 19.21 -16.39 14.59
N LEU A 87 18.63 -16.66 13.41
CA LEU A 87 18.63 -18.00 12.81
C LEU A 87 20.03 -18.48 12.41
N VAL A 88 20.90 -17.59 11.93
CA VAL A 88 22.30 -17.92 11.65
C VAL A 88 23.02 -18.33 12.93
N GLN A 89 22.80 -17.61 14.03
CA GLN A 89 23.35 -17.97 15.36
C GLN A 89 22.80 -19.32 15.84
N ALA A 90 21.49 -19.56 15.72
CA ALA A 90 20.89 -20.85 16.07
C ALA A 90 21.51 -22.01 15.27
N ARG A 91 21.80 -21.78 13.98
CA ARG A 91 22.49 -22.76 13.13
C ARG A 91 23.92 -23.02 13.60
N GLN A 92 24.67 -21.97 13.95
CA GLN A 92 26.02 -22.13 14.49
C GLN A 92 26.02 -22.95 15.77
N LEU A 93 25.07 -22.66 16.66
CA LEU A 93 24.89 -23.38 17.92
C LEU A 93 24.48 -24.84 17.69
N ALA A 94 23.61 -25.13 16.72
CA ALA A 94 23.24 -26.50 16.36
C ALA A 94 24.44 -27.31 15.83
N VAL A 95 25.33 -26.69 15.03
CA VAL A 95 26.58 -27.33 14.59
C VAL A 95 27.55 -27.52 15.75
N HIS A 96 27.61 -26.57 16.68
CA HIS A 96 28.40 -26.70 17.90
C HIS A 96 27.91 -27.88 18.74
N ALA A 97 26.62 -27.94 19.07
CA ALA A 97 26.01 -29.02 19.83
C ALA A 97 26.18 -30.40 19.17
N ALA A 98 26.18 -30.46 17.83
CA ALA A 98 26.41 -31.69 17.08
C ALA A 98 27.86 -32.23 17.14
N ASN A 99 28.81 -31.45 17.66
CA ASN A 99 30.19 -31.89 17.83
C ASN A 99 30.33 -32.77 19.10
N THR A 100 29.96 -34.03 18.97
CA THR A 100 29.95 -35.03 20.07
C THR A 100 31.35 -35.41 20.56
N GLY A 101 32.42 -34.97 19.90
CA GLY A 101 33.80 -35.28 20.28
C GLY A 101 34.38 -34.35 21.35
N THR A 102 33.78 -33.19 21.59
CA THR A 102 34.31 -32.17 22.52
C THR A 102 33.27 -31.71 23.55
N ASN A 103 31.98 -31.92 23.31
CA ASN A 103 30.93 -31.41 24.17
C ASN A 103 30.47 -32.40 25.24
N ASP A 104 30.62 -31.99 26.49
CA ASP A 104 30.04 -32.66 27.67
C ASP A 104 28.52 -32.44 27.75
N GLU A 105 27.83 -33.27 28.54
CA GLU A 105 26.37 -33.19 28.76
C GLU A 105 25.92 -31.81 29.30
N PHE A 106 26.75 -31.17 30.13
CA PHE A 106 26.49 -29.81 30.63
C PHE A 106 26.57 -28.75 29.52
N MET A 107 27.49 -28.91 28.55
CA MET A 107 27.60 -28.01 27.41
C MET A 107 26.41 -28.15 26.47
N GLN A 108 25.93 -29.38 26.24
CA GLN A 108 24.72 -29.62 25.45
C GLN A 108 23.47 -29.01 26.10
N LEU A 109 23.37 -29.06 27.43
CA LEU A 109 22.29 -28.38 28.18
C LEU A 109 22.37 -26.85 28.03
N ALA A 110 23.58 -26.28 28.12
CA ALA A 110 23.78 -24.85 27.92
C ALA A 110 23.43 -24.41 26.48
N ASP A 111 23.85 -25.18 25.47
CA ASP A 111 23.51 -24.94 24.07
C ASP A 111 21.99 -25.02 23.84
N GLN A 112 21.30 -25.97 24.46
CA GLN A 112 19.85 -26.07 24.36
C GLN A 112 19.15 -24.85 24.99
N GLN A 113 19.66 -24.35 26.11
CA GLN A 113 19.11 -23.15 26.75
C GLN A 113 19.33 -21.91 25.89
N GLU A 114 20.49 -21.78 25.25
CA GLU A 114 20.78 -20.67 24.36
C GLU A 114 19.95 -20.73 23.07
N LEU A 115 19.70 -21.93 22.52
CA LEU A 115 18.78 -22.10 21.40
C LEU A 115 17.35 -21.68 21.77
N ASN A 116 16.89 -22.00 22.98
CA ASN A 116 15.60 -21.54 23.47
C ASN A 116 15.54 -20.01 23.60
N ASN A 117 16.61 -19.37 24.07
CA ASN A 117 16.70 -17.91 24.12
C ASN A 117 16.57 -17.29 22.73
N ILE A 118 17.28 -17.83 21.74
CA ILE A 118 17.20 -17.37 20.35
C ILE A 118 15.78 -17.52 19.79
N LEU A 119 15.12 -18.65 20.05
CA LEU A 119 13.71 -18.84 19.66
C LEU A 119 12.78 -17.83 20.35
N HIS A 120 13.00 -17.53 21.63
CA HIS A 120 12.24 -16.51 22.35
C HIS A 120 12.46 -15.11 21.76
N GLN A 121 13.70 -14.76 21.39
CA GLN A 121 14.03 -13.51 20.74
C GLN A 121 13.30 -13.37 19.39
N ILE A 122 13.34 -14.40 18.55
CA ILE A 122 12.63 -14.41 17.25
C ILE A 122 11.12 -14.19 17.45
N ASN A 123 10.51 -14.90 18.40
CA ASN A 123 9.09 -14.74 18.72
C ASN A 123 8.77 -13.32 19.23
N THR A 124 9.68 -12.72 19.99
CA THR A 124 9.53 -11.37 20.53
C THR A 124 9.61 -10.33 19.42
N ILE A 125 10.56 -10.47 18.49
CA ILE A 125 10.66 -9.62 17.31
C ILE A 125 9.36 -9.73 16.50
N ALA A 126 8.93 -10.94 16.18
CA ALA A 126 7.71 -11.16 15.40
C ALA A 126 6.46 -10.53 16.05
N LYS A 127 6.31 -10.62 17.37
CA LYS A 127 5.18 -10.04 18.12
C LYS A 127 5.26 -8.53 18.31
N ASN A 128 6.46 -7.95 18.39
CA ASN A 128 6.63 -6.54 18.70
C ASN A 128 6.89 -5.66 17.47
N THR A 129 7.22 -6.23 16.31
CA THR A 129 7.38 -5.47 15.07
C THR A 129 6.04 -4.88 14.64
N GLN A 130 5.92 -3.57 14.77
CA GLN A 130 4.72 -2.81 14.44
C GLN A 130 5.04 -1.54 13.66
N TYR A 131 4.12 -1.13 12.80
CA TYR A 131 4.11 0.19 12.18
C TYR A 131 2.86 0.94 12.64
N GLY A 132 3.05 2.04 13.39
CA GLY A 132 1.96 2.71 14.09
C GLY A 132 1.30 1.77 15.10
N LYS A 133 0.05 1.37 14.84
CA LYS A 133 -0.73 0.44 15.68
C LYS A 133 -0.92 -0.95 15.03
N LYS A 134 -0.22 -1.24 13.94
CA LYS A 134 -0.41 -2.47 13.16
C LYS A 134 0.81 -3.38 13.33
N PHE A 135 0.59 -4.60 13.82
CA PHE A 135 1.60 -5.65 13.85
C PHE A 135 1.89 -6.16 12.43
N LEU A 136 3.15 -6.46 12.13
CA LEU A 136 3.59 -6.79 10.76
C LEU A 136 3.93 -8.27 10.57
N LEU A 137 4.45 -8.95 11.60
CA LEU A 137 5.08 -10.27 11.49
C LEU A 137 4.36 -11.37 12.29
N ASP A 138 3.15 -11.11 12.78
CA ASP A 138 2.35 -12.03 13.60
C ASP A 138 1.42 -12.95 12.78
N GLY A 139 1.41 -12.81 11.45
CA GLY A 139 0.52 -13.54 10.55
C GLY A 139 -0.92 -13.03 10.52
N SER A 140 -1.31 -12.06 11.35
CA SER A 140 -2.66 -11.46 11.36
C SER A 140 -3.02 -10.76 10.04
N ARG A 141 -1.98 -10.41 9.27
CA ARG A 141 -2.07 -9.75 7.96
C ARG A 141 -1.87 -10.71 6.79
N SER A 142 -1.77 -12.01 7.04
CA SER A 142 -1.81 -13.03 5.98
C SER A 142 -3.14 -12.89 5.24
N GLY A 143 -3.09 -12.74 3.91
CA GLY A 143 -4.25 -12.38 3.12
C GLY A 143 -5.35 -13.45 3.22
N ASN A 144 -6.48 -13.09 3.83
CA ASN A 144 -7.74 -13.81 3.60
C ASN A 144 -8.28 -13.37 2.24
N GLY A 145 -7.94 -14.14 1.23
CA GLY A 145 -8.49 -13.97 -0.09
C GLY A 145 -9.97 -14.32 -0.16
N ILE A 146 -10.84 -13.34 -0.41
CA ILE A 146 -12.18 -13.62 -0.93
C ILE A 146 -12.09 -13.64 -2.45
N THR A 147 -12.27 -14.83 -3.02
CA THR A 147 -12.41 -14.99 -4.46
C THR A 147 -13.85 -14.63 -4.84
N THR A 148 -14.03 -13.63 -5.70
CA THR A 148 -15.34 -13.38 -6.33
C THR A 148 -15.23 -13.71 -7.81
N GLY A 149 -15.57 -14.96 -8.14
CA GLY A 149 -15.60 -15.46 -9.52
C GLY A 149 -15.78 -16.98 -9.54
N ALA A 150 -16.50 -17.50 -10.54
CA ALA A 150 -16.90 -18.91 -10.60
C ALA A 150 -15.74 -19.92 -10.73
N ASN A 151 -14.48 -19.48 -10.88
CA ASN A 151 -13.31 -20.34 -11.11
C ASN A 151 -11.98 -19.75 -10.57
N LEU A 152 -12.03 -18.94 -9.52
CA LEU A 152 -10.81 -18.42 -8.89
C LEU A 152 -10.66 -19.13 -7.53
N GLU A 153 -9.59 -19.91 -7.32
CA GLU A 153 -9.30 -20.57 -6.04
C GLU A 153 -8.06 -19.94 -5.38
N PHE A 154 -8.17 -19.60 -4.10
CA PHE A 154 -7.03 -19.13 -3.30
C PHE A 154 -6.13 -20.30 -2.92
N VAL A 155 -5.00 -20.42 -3.61
CA VAL A 155 -3.92 -21.35 -3.25
C VAL A 155 -3.14 -20.73 -2.09
N SER A 156 -3.62 -20.94 -0.86
CA SER A 156 -3.09 -20.61 0.49
C SER A 156 -3.97 -19.61 1.28
N GLY A 157 -4.29 -19.81 2.57
CA GLY A 157 -3.92 -20.89 3.50
C GLY A 157 -4.77 -20.88 4.77
N GLY A 158 -4.91 -22.05 5.40
CA GLY A 158 -5.58 -22.23 6.69
C GLY A 158 -5.80 -23.72 7.00
N THR A 159 -5.59 -24.13 8.25
CA THR A 159 -5.44 -25.52 8.75
C THR A 159 -6.71 -26.40 8.71
N GLN A 160 -7.72 -26.05 7.93
CA GLN A 160 -9.04 -26.70 7.90
C GLN A 160 -9.49 -27.16 6.49
N ALA A 161 -8.55 -27.43 5.58
CA ALA A 161 -8.90 -27.91 4.23
C ALA A 161 -8.73 -29.44 4.10
N LYS A 162 -9.84 -30.17 3.95
CA LYS A 162 -9.95 -31.55 3.44
C LYS A 162 -11.18 -31.60 2.52
N SER A 163 -11.26 -32.42 1.47
CA SER A 163 -10.30 -33.35 0.84
C SER A 163 -10.72 -33.52 -0.61
N SER A 164 -9.75 -33.72 -1.50
CA SER A 164 -9.97 -34.02 -2.91
C SER A 164 -10.50 -35.44 -3.10
N GLY A 165 -11.44 -35.58 -4.04
CA GLY A 165 -11.73 -36.83 -4.75
C GLY A 165 -13.07 -36.73 -5.48
N PRO A 166 -13.18 -37.17 -6.75
CA PRO A 166 -12.47 -38.30 -7.35
C PRO A 166 -11.70 -37.92 -8.62
N GLY A 167 -10.36 -38.01 -8.59
CA GLY A 167 -9.53 -37.90 -9.79
C GLY A 167 -8.16 -37.21 -9.67
N GLY A 168 -7.63 -36.96 -8.46
CA GLY A 168 -6.32 -36.34 -8.27
C GLY A 168 -5.30 -37.25 -7.57
N HIS A 169 -4.05 -37.19 -8.00
CA HIS A 169 -2.95 -38.12 -7.69
C HIS A 169 -2.65 -38.35 -6.20
N ALA A 170 -2.27 -39.59 -5.88
CA ALA A 170 -1.93 -40.05 -4.54
C ALA A 170 -0.64 -39.42 -4.02
N ILE A 171 -0.72 -38.72 -2.89
CA ILE A 171 0.44 -38.33 -2.09
C ILE A 171 0.36 -39.11 -0.77
N ASN A 172 1.22 -40.12 -0.62
CA ASN A 172 1.35 -40.91 0.60
C ASN A 172 2.15 -40.12 1.64
N ILE A 173 1.49 -39.72 2.73
CA ILE A 173 2.14 -39.17 3.92
C ILE A 173 2.06 -40.24 5.02
N THR A 174 3.17 -40.92 5.29
CA THR A 174 3.24 -42.11 6.15
C THR A 174 3.36 -41.82 7.65
N LYS A 175 3.43 -40.56 8.09
CA LYS A 175 3.26 -40.21 9.52
C LYS A 175 2.98 -38.72 9.70
N ALA A 176 1.85 -38.39 10.32
CA ALA A 176 1.54 -37.03 10.75
C ALA A 176 2.15 -36.78 12.14
N ALA A 177 2.93 -35.71 12.28
CA ALA A 177 3.41 -35.27 13.58
C ALA A 177 2.23 -34.71 14.39
N THR A 178 1.83 -35.43 15.44
CA THR A 178 0.84 -34.96 16.41
C THR A 178 1.58 -34.29 17.56
N ARG A 179 1.07 -33.13 17.98
CA ARG A 179 1.55 -32.36 19.12
C ARG A 179 1.09 -33.01 20.42
N SER A 180 2.02 -33.33 21.32
CA SER A 180 1.80 -33.29 22.77
C SER A 180 2.14 -31.90 23.27
#